data_AF-A0A2I0VVL6-F1
#
_entry.id   AF-A0A2I0VVL6-F1
#
_cell.length_a   1.000
_cell.length_b   1.000
_cell.length_c   1.000
_cell.angle_alpha   90.00
_cell.angle_beta   90.00
_cell.angle_gamma   90.00
#
_symmetry.space_group_name_H-M   'P 1'
#
loop_
_entity.id
_entity.type
_entity.pdbx_description
1 polymer ?
#
loop_
_entity_poly.entity_id
_entity_poly.type
_entity_poly.pdbx_seq_one_letter_code
_entity_poly.pdbx_strand_id
1 'polypeptide(L)'
;MRSCDIELKEIRAYFHMPITKAAMEMNIGLTVLKKRCRDVGITRWPHRKLKSLITLINNIQEIGKSSSDVNIMEELKSLEEYRKLMEENPEIQLTNETKKLRQACFKANYKKRLAMHAMFLPAAYSKDFF
;
A
#
# COMPACT_ATOMS: atom_id res chain seq x y z
N MET A 1 -7.10 -24.48 -28.01
CA MET A 1 -7.22 -23.36 -27.05
C MET A 1 -6.51 -23.79 -25.79
N ARG A 2 -5.40 -23.16 -25.40
CA ARG A 2 -4.78 -23.49 -24.12
C ARG A 2 -5.74 -22.99 -23.04
N SER A 3 -6.35 -23.91 -22.29
CA SER A 3 -6.86 -23.60 -20.97
C SER A 3 -5.69 -23.02 -20.21
N CYS A 4 -5.71 -21.69 -20.03
CA CYS A 4 -4.68 -20.98 -19.29
C CYS A 4 -5.01 -21.24 -17.82
N ASP A 5 -4.62 -22.42 -17.35
CA ASP A 5 -4.73 -22.82 -15.95
C ASP A 5 -3.68 -22.05 -15.16
N ILE A 6 -3.86 -20.73 -15.08
CA ILE A 6 -3.02 -19.87 -14.26
C ILE A 6 -3.28 -20.30 -12.83
N GLU A 7 -2.23 -20.75 -12.16
CA GLU A 7 -2.30 -21.15 -10.77
C GLU A 7 -2.32 -19.92 -9.86
N LEU A 8 -2.96 -20.05 -8.71
CA LEU A 8 -2.98 -18.99 -7.70
C LEU A 8 -1.56 -18.53 -7.33
N LYS A 9 -0.59 -19.45 -7.32
CA LYS A 9 0.81 -19.17 -7.02
C LYS A 9 1.44 -18.19 -8.02
N GLU A 10 1.14 -18.33 -9.31
CA GLU A 10 1.64 -17.41 -10.34
C GLU A 10 1.03 -16.02 -10.15
N ILE A 11 -0.28 -15.95 -9.87
CA ILE A 11 -0.98 -14.67 -9.67
C ILE A 11 -0.45 -13.94 -8.43
N ARG A 12 -0.16 -14.68 -7.35
CA ARG A 12 0.39 -14.14 -6.10
C ARG A 12 1.70 -13.40 -6.31
N ALA A 13 2.56 -13.89 -7.21
CA ALA A 13 3.84 -13.25 -7.51
C ALA A 13 3.68 -11.81 -8.01
N TYR A 14 2.54 -11.47 -8.63
CA TYR A 14 2.28 -10.14 -9.22
C TYR A 14 1.43 -9.22 -8.33
N PHE A 15 1.06 -9.62 -7.12
CA PHE A 15 0.24 -8.77 -6.24
C PHE A 15 0.90 -7.45 -5.84
N HIS A 16 2.24 -7.40 -5.90
CA HIS A 16 3.02 -6.19 -5.65
C HIS A 16 2.80 -5.08 -6.70
N MET A 17 2.17 -5.38 -7.85
CA MET A 17 1.95 -4.43 -8.95
C MET A 17 0.46 -4.30 -9.33
N PRO A 18 0.06 -3.26 -10.08
CA PRO A 18 -1.31 -3.12 -10.57
C PRO A 18 -1.70 -4.30 -11.48
N ILE A 19 -2.97 -4.72 -11.43
CA ILE A 19 -3.50 -5.81 -12.28
C ILE A 19 -3.27 -5.58 -13.78
N THR A 20 -3.22 -4.32 -14.22
CA THR A 20 -2.90 -3.97 -15.60
C THR A 20 -1.47 -4.33 -15.97
N LYS A 21 -0.50 -4.08 -15.09
CA LYS A 21 0.90 -4.48 -15.29
C LYS A 21 1.05 -5.99 -15.15
N ALA A 22 0.42 -6.60 -14.16
CA ALA A 22 0.44 -8.06 -13.99
C ALA A 22 -0.06 -8.79 -15.25
N ALA A 23 -1.16 -8.31 -15.84
CA ALA A 23 -1.70 -8.87 -17.07
C ALA A 23 -0.72 -8.78 -18.25
N MET A 24 -0.01 -7.64 -18.39
CA MET A 24 1.01 -7.46 -19.42
C MET A 24 2.20 -8.40 -19.21
N GLU A 25 2.69 -8.49 -17.97
CA GLU A 25 3.85 -9.32 -17.63
C GLU A 25 3.56 -10.82 -17.81
N MET A 26 2.35 -11.24 -17.46
CA MET A 26 1.87 -12.61 -17.66
C MET A 26 1.44 -12.89 -19.12
N ASN A 27 1.47 -11.87 -19.99
CA ASN A 27 1.01 -11.92 -21.38
C ASN A 27 -0.43 -12.48 -21.52
N ILE A 28 -1.32 -12.08 -20.62
CA ILE A 28 -2.71 -12.53 -20.53
C ILE A 28 -3.64 -11.31 -20.63
N GLY A 29 -4.74 -11.46 -21.36
CA GLY A 29 -5.75 -10.41 -21.43
C GLY A 29 -6.33 -10.06 -20.06
N LEU A 30 -6.47 -8.77 -19.75
CA LEU A 30 -6.99 -8.28 -18.46
C LEU A 30 -8.31 -8.96 -18.04
N THR A 31 -9.21 -9.19 -19.00
CA THR A 31 -10.51 -9.82 -18.77
C THR A 31 -10.37 -11.29 -18.38
N VAL A 32 -9.43 -12.02 -18.99
CA VAL A 32 -9.12 -13.41 -18.67
C VAL A 32 -8.51 -13.48 -17.27
N LEU A 33 -7.54 -12.61 -16.97
CA LEU A 33 -6.92 -12.56 -15.64
C LEU A 33 -7.95 -12.24 -14.55
N LYS A 34 -8.86 -11.28 -14.78
CA LYS A 34 -9.96 -10.96 -13.85
C LYS A 34 -10.97 -12.11 -13.67
N LYS A 35 -11.27 -12.84 -14.75
CA LYS A 35 -12.15 -14.02 -14.65
C LYS A 35 -11.47 -15.09 -13.80
N ARG A 36 -10.22 -15.40 -14.13
CA ARG A 36 -9.43 -16.39 -13.38
C ARG A 36 -9.23 -16.01 -11.92
N CYS A 37 -8.96 -14.74 -11.63
CA CYS A 37 -8.89 -14.21 -10.26
C CYS A 37 -10.17 -14.52 -9.48
N ARG A 38 -11.36 -14.33 -10.07
CA ARG A 38 -12.64 -14.64 -9.43
C ARG A 38 -12.80 -16.14 -9.19
N ASP A 39 -12.38 -16.98 -10.15
CA ASP A 39 -12.45 -18.44 -10.03
C ASP A 39 -11.56 -18.97 -8.89
N VAL A 40 -10.43 -18.32 -8.62
CA VAL A 40 -9.52 -18.68 -7.51
C VAL A 40 -9.85 -17.96 -6.20
N GLY A 41 -10.97 -17.23 -6.11
CA GLY A 41 -11.42 -16.55 -4.89
C GLY A 41 -10.81 -15.16 -4.65
N ILE A 42 -10.09 -14.59 -5.63
CA ILE A 42 -9.59 -13.20 -5.59
C ILE A 42 -10.66 -12.27 -6.18
N THR A 43 -11.55 -11.80 -5.33
CA THR A 43 -12.60 -10.84 -5.73
C THR A 43 -12.02 -9.46 -6.03
N ARG A 44 -10.98 -9.05 -5.31
CA ARG A 44 -10.39 -7.71 -5.39
C ARG A 44 -8.87 -7.77 -5.38
N TRP A 45 -8.25 -7.11 -6.35
CA TRP A 45 -6.79 -7.12 -6.50
C TRP A 45 -6.08 -6.44 -5.30
N PRO A 46 -5.20 -7.14 -4.57
CA PRO A 46 -4.64 -6.68 -3.29
C PRO A 46 -3.62 -5.55 -3.39
N HIS A 47 -3.18 -5.16 -4.59
CA HIS A 47 -2.21 -4.08 -4.82
C HIS A 47 -2.52 -2.78 -4.07
N ARG A 48 -3.80 -2.35 -4.02
CA ARG A 48 -4.15 -1.09 -3.36
C ARG A 48 -3.93 -1.15 -1.85
N LYS A 49 -4.19 -2.31 -1.23
CA LYS A 49 -3.95 -2.51 0.20
C LYS A 49 -2.45 -2.64 0.47
N LEU A 50 -1.74 -3.45 -0.32
CA LEU A 50 -0.27 -3.63 -0.24
C LEU A 50 0.48 -2.31 -0.38
N LYS A 51 0.18 -1.51 -1.40
CA LYS A 51 0.80 -0.20 -1.60
C LYS A 51 0.62 0.70 -0.38
N SER A 52 -0.54 0.64 0.27
CA SER A 52 -0.77 1.42 1.48
C SER A 52 0.04 0.93 2.67
N LEU A 53 0.24 -0.38 2.83
CA LEU A 53 1.07 -0.94 3.89
C LEU A 53 2.54 -0.61 3.68
N ILE A 54 3.04 -0.79 2.45
CA ILE A 54 4.42 -0.41 2.08
C ILE A 54 4.67 1.07 2.39
N THR A 55 3.70 1.94 2.07
CA THR A 55 3.81 3.36 2.40
C THR A 55 3.85 3.58 3.92
N LEU A 56 3.05 2.84 4.70
CA LEU A 56 3.04 2.94 6.16
C LEU A 56 4.38 2.50 6.76
N ILE A 57 4.90 1.35 6.33
CA ILE A 57 6.21 0.80 6.73
C ILE A 57 7.31 1.83 6.44
N ASN A 58 7.37 2.37 5.23
CA ASN A 58 8.38 3.36 4.87
C ASN A 58 8.33 4.62 5.75
N ASN A 59 7.12 5.09 6.08
CA ASN A 59 6.97 6.26 6.95
C ASN A 59 7.45 5.97 8.38
N ILE A 60 7.08 4.81 8.92
CA ILE A 60 7.50 4.40 10.27
C ILE A 60 9.01 4.16 10.31
N GLN A 61 9.59 3.56 9.26
CA GLN A 61 11.02 3.35 9.14
C GLN A 61 11.79 4.67 9.07
N GLU A 62 11.29 5.68 8.34
CA GLU A 62 11.88 7.01 8.34
C GLU A 62 11.85 7.68 9.72
N ILE A 63 10.78 7.47 10.50
CA ILE A 63 10.69 7.97 11.89
C ILE A 63 11.65 7.21 12.83
N GLY A 64 11.75 5.88 12.66
CA GLY A 64 12.63 5.02 13.46
C GLY A 64 14.12 5.24 13.21
N LYS A 65 14.51 5.72 12.02
CA LYS A 65 15.90 6.12 11.75
C LYS A 65 16.33 7.34 12.58
N SER A 66 15.41 8.25 12.88
CA SER A 66 15.68 9.43 13.71
C SER A 66 15.57 9.16 15.23
N SER A 67 14.82 8.12 15.61
CA SER A 67 14.53 7.79 17.00
C SER A 67 14.72 6.28 17.18
N SER A 68 15.80 5.85 17.83
CA SER A 68 16.11 4.44 18.13
C SER A 68 15.21 3.85 19.22
N ASP A 69 13.90 3.91 18.97
CA ASP A 69 12.85 3.50 19.87
C ASP A 69 12.44 2.04 19.57
N VAL A 70 12.54 1.16 20.57
CA VAL A 70 12.33 -0.29 20.44
C VAL A 70 10.90 -0.61 19.98
N ASN A 71 9.94 0.24 20.38
CA ASN A 71 8.53 0.11 20.02
C ASN A 71 8.30 0.27 18.50
N ILE A 72 9.11 1.11 17.83
CA ILE A 72 9.02 1.31 16.37
C ILE A 72 9.47 0.05 15.63
N MET A 73 10.49 -0.64 16.14
CA MET A 73 11.04 -1.84 15.51
C MET A 73 10.05 -3.02 15.58
N GLU A 74 9.35 -3.17 16.71
CA GLU A 74 8.32 -4.19 16.89
C GLU A 74 7.10 -3.92 15.97
N GLU A 75 6.68 -2.67 15.86
CA GLU A 75 5.60 -2.25 14.95
C GLU A 75 5.93 -2.55 13.47
N LEU A 76 7.17 -2.30 13.04
CA LEU A 76 7.63 -2.63 11.69
C LEU A 76 7.55 -4.14 11.41
N LYS A 77 7.94 -4.96 12.39
CA LYS A 77 7.90 -6.42 12.27
C LYS A 77 6.46 -6.93 12.11
N SER A 78 5.54 -6.43 12.93
CA SER A 78 4.12 -6.79 12.82
C SER A 78 3.51 -6.39 11.47
N LEU A 79 3.91 -5.24 10.91
CA LEU A 79 3.46 -4.79 9.59
C LEU A 79 4.03 -5.64 8.44
N GLU A 80 5.27 -6.12 8.55
CA GLU A 80 5.90 -7.01 7.57
C GLU A 80 5.25 -8.41 7.58
N GLU A 81 4.95 -8.95 8.76
CA GLU A 81 4.18 -10.19 8.90
C GLU A 81 2.78 -10.04 8.29
N TYR A 82 2.13 -8.90 8.55
CA TYR A 82 0.83 -8.63 7.95
C TYR A 82 0.89 -8.55 6.42
N ARG A 83 1.96 -7.96 5.86
CA ARG A 83 2.21 -7.95 4.41
C ARG A 83 2.31 -9.39 3.88
N LYS A 84 3.08 -10.27 4.52
CA LYS A 84 3.19 -11.69 4.12
C LYS A 84 1.84 -12.40 4.15
N LEU A 85 1.05 -12.18 5.20
CA LEU A 85 -0.30 -12.73 5.31
C LEU A 85 -1.21 -12.27 4.16
N MET A 86 -1.07 -11.03 3.68
CA MET A 86 -1.83 -10.55 2.51
C MET A 86 -1.35 -11.13 1.18
N GLU A 87 -0.07 -11.46 1.06
CA GLU A 87 0.49 -12.16 -0.10
C GLU A 87 -0.03 -13.60 -0.15
N GLU A 88 -0.24 -14.24 1.00
CA GLU A 88 -0.82 -15.58 1.12
C GLU A 88 -2.35 -15.57 0.97
N ASN A 89 -3.06 -14.63 1.60
CA ASN A 89 -4.53 -14.57 1.55
C ASN A 89 -5.02 -13.18 1.11
N PRO A 90 -5.36 -13.00 -0.18
CA PRO A 90 -5.80 -11.71 -0.72
C PRO A 90 -7.16 -11.22 -0.16
N GLU A 91 -7.95 -12.13 0.42
CA GLU A 91 -9.22 -11.83 1.09
C GLU A 91 -9.03 -11.32 2.54
N ILE A 92 -7.84 -11.45 3.13
CA ILE A 92 -7.59 -10.99 4.50
C ILE A 92 -7.95 -9.49 4.61
N GLN A 93 -8.81 -9.22 5.60
CA GLN A 93 -9.26 -7.88 5.93
C GLN A 93 -8.29 -7.25 6.90
N LEU A 94 -7.93 -5.97 6.66
CA LEU A 94 -7.19 -5.18 7.64
C LEU A 94 -7.91 -5.20 8.98
N THR A 95 -7.19 -5.58 10.03
CA THR A 95 -7.65 -5.45 11.40
C THR A 95 -7.98 -4.00 11.69
N ASN A 96 -8.92 -3.75 12.60
CA ASN A 96 -9.31 -2.38 12.92
C ASN A 96 -8.15 -1.58 13.55
N GLU A 97 -7.22 -2.26 14.20
CA GLU A 97 -5.99 -1.69 14.77
C GLU A 97 -5.03 -1.18 13.69
N THR A 98 -4.72 -2.00 12.67
CA THR A 98 -3.87 -1.56 11.54
C THR A 98 -4.53 -0.41 10.75
N LYS A 99 -5.86 -0.38 10.64
CA LYS A 99 -6.58 0.76 10.05
C LYS A 99 -6.42 2.04 10.88
N LYS A 100 -6.52 1.96 12.21
CA LYS A 100 -6.32 3.12 13.12
C LYS A 100 -4.90 3.66 13.02
N LEU A 101 -3.90 2.78 13.06
CA LEU A 101 -2.49 3.15 12.91
C LEU A 101 -2.23 3.85 11.58
N ARG A 102 -2.74 3.29 10.48
CA ARG A 102 -2.68 3.91 9.15
C ARG A 102 -3.26 5.32 9.15
N GLN A 103 -4.41 5.51 9.80
CA GLN A 103 -5.06 6.81 9.85
C GLN A 103 -4.25 7.83 10.67
N ALA A 104 -3.65 7.40 11.79
CA ALA A 104 -2.75 8.22 12.59
C ALA A 104 -1.51 8.67 11.80
N CYS A 105 -0.82 7.73 11.14
CA CYS A 105 0.33 8.05 10.29
C CYS A 105 -0.05 8.97 9.13
N PHE A 106 -1.21 8.76 8.49
CA PHE A 106 -1.66 9.64 7.41
C PHE A 106 -1.92 11.07 7.90
N LYS A 107 -2.58 11.22 9.05
CA LYS A 107 -2.81 12.54 9.67
C LYS A 107 -1.49 13.23 10.03
N ALA A 108 -0.54 12.49 10.60
CA ALA A 108 0.79 13.02 10.95
C ALA A 108 1.55 13.49 9.71
N ASN A 109 1.57 12.70 8.64
CA ASN A 109 2.23 13.08 7.38
C ASN A 109 1.54 14.24 6.66
N TYR A 110 0.20 14.30 6.70
CA TYR A 110 -0.53 15.44 6.16
C TYR A 110 -0.15 16.74 6.88
N LYS A 111 -0.10 16.72 8.22
CA LYS A 111 0.36 17.86 9.03
C LYS A 111 1.81 18.24 8.72
N LYS A 112 2.72 17.25 8.60
CA LYS A 112 4.14 17.48 8.24
C LYS A 112 4.26 18.16 6.88
N ARG A 113 3.51 17.69 5.88
CA ARG A 113 3.47 18.32 4.53
C ARG A 113 2.91 19.73 4.56
N LEU A 114 1.84 19.97 5.33
CA LEU A 114 1.26 21.30 5.46
C LEU A 114 2.23 22.27 6.14
N ALA A 115 2.91 21.83 7.20
CA ALA A 115 3.95 22.61 7.86
C ALA A 115 5.14 22.91 6.93
N MET A 116 5.62 21.91 6.18
CA MET A 116 6.66 22.09 5.16
C MET A 116 6.23 23.06 4.06
N HIS A 117 4.97 22.98 3.61
CA HIS A 117 4.43 23.91 2.62
C HIS A 117 4.29 25.34 3.18
N ALA A 118 3.86 25.48 4.44
CA ALA A 118 3.84 26.76 5.14
C ALA A 118 5.25 27.36 5.34
N MET A 119 6.27 26.52 5.52
CA MET A 119 7.68 26.96 5.61
C MET A 119 8.27 27.40 4.27
N PHE A 120 7.73 26.93 3.13
CA PHE A 120 8.22 27.24 1.78
C PHE A 120 7.35 28.23 0.99
N LEU A 121 6.26 28.72 1.58
CA LEU A 121 5.53 29.86 1.03
C LEU A 121 6.38 31.13 1.23
N PRO A 122 6.77 31.85 0.16
CA PRO A 122 7.30 33.19 0.33
C PRO A 122 6.20 34.04 0.95
N ALA A 123 6.54 34.81 1.97
CA ALA A 123 5.70 35.85 2.55
C ALA A 123 5.43 36.92 1.48
N ALA A 124 4.48 36.67 0.58
CA ALA A 124 4.14 37.56 -0.51
C ALA A 124 2.64 37.50 -0.81
N TYR A 125 1.85 38.06 0.11
CA TYR A 125 0.64 38.79 -0.27
C TYR A 125 0.19 39.75 0.86
N SER A 126 0.96 40.81 1.09
CA SER A 126 0.35 42.10 1.47
C SER A 126 0.28 42.90 0.17
N LYS A 127 -0.85 42.80 -0.52
CA LYS A 127 -1.26 43.84 -1.47
C LYS A 127 -2.45 44.53 -0.82
N ASP A 128 -2.12 45.56 -0.06
CA ASP A 128 -3.03 46.64 0.24
C ASP A 128 -3.45 47.23 -1.11
N PHE A 129 -4.70 46.96 -1.47
CA PHE A 129 -5.42 47.59 -2.56
C PHE A 129 -6.85 47.82 -2.08
N PHE A 130 -7.01 48.76 -1.15
CA PHE A 130 -7.73 50.02 -1.35
C PHE A 130 -7.55 50.92 -0.12
#